data_AF-A0A1W5CZU4-F1
#
_entry.id   AF-A0A1W5CZU4-F1
#
_cell.length_a   1.000
_cell.length_b   1.000
_cell.length_c   1.000
_cell.angle_alpha   90.00
_cell.angle_beta   90.00
_cell.angle_gamma   90.00
#
_symmetry.space_group_name_H-M   'P 1'
#
loop_
_entity.id
_entity.type
_entity.pdbx_description
1 polymer ?
#
loop_
_entity_poly.entity_id
_entity_poly.type
_entity_poly.pdbx_seq_one_letter_code
_entity_poly.pdbx_strand_id
1 'polypeptide(L)'
;MPPHSSHLLQPLDVGCFSPLKRAYGHQVEICMQLGRNHIDKLDFLEAFKPARAAALSSSNICSGFAAAGLVPHNSERVLSRLQFKLRTPTPPASETVIAARQTPKTPYTVAQLAREYTTIKGLLERRSKSPLSPTEQALKRVVKGCQMAMHNAALLASEIKDLRAMNARQKRKREAPRSYIASGGVLTAEEGQERVKRARIADEAVLDKVSARAFGRAPSRCSMCSSLEHNARVCPTRVI
;
A
#
# COMPACT_ATOMS: atom_id res chain seq x y z
N MET A 1 -20.37 -34.68 -12.69
CA MET A 1 -19.31 -34.84 -11.66
C MET A 1 -19.96 -35.40 -10.40
N PRO A 2 -19.36 -36.37 -9.68
CA PRO A 2 -19.95 -36.93 -8.46
C PRO A 2 -20.21 -35.86 -7.39
N PRO A 3 -21.24 -36.02 -6.55
CA PRO A 3 -21.45 -35.15 -5.39
C PRO A 3 -20.19 -35.04 -4.50
N HIS A 4 -20.00 -33.88 -3.85
CA HIS A 4 -18.91 -33.61 -2.90
C HIS A 4 -17.47 -33.74 -3.43
N SER A 5 -17.27 -33.82 -4.76
CA SER A 5 -15.94 -33.98 -5.37
C SER A 5 -15.35 -32.71 -5.97
N SER A 6 -15.96 -31.53 -5.74
CA SER A 6 -15.52 -30.27 -6.36
C SER A 6 -14.08 -29.89 -5.95
N HIS A 7 -13.77 -30.07 -4.67
CA HIS A 7 -12.44 -29.89 -4.07
C HIS A 7 -11.35 -30.83 -4.62
N LEU A 8 -11.69 -31.76 -5.52
CA LEU A 8 -10.77 -32.68 -6.18
C LEU A 8 -10.75 -32.47 -7.70
N LEU A 9 -11.92 -32.30 -8.28
CA LEU A 9 -12.13 -32.38 -9.73
C LEU A 9 -12.33 -31.02 -10.41
N GLN A 10 -12.58 -29.94 -9.67
CA GLN A 10 -12.79 -28.62 -10.26
C GLN A 10 -11.50 -27.79 -10.21
N PRO A 11 -10.89 -27.47 -11.38
CA PRO A 11 -9.63 -26.71 -11.45
C PRO A 11 -9.64 -25.39 -10.66
N LEU A 12 -10.78 -24.70 -10.63
CA LEU A 12 -10.91 -23.44 -9.89
C LEU A 12 -10.83 -23.64 -8.38
N ASP A 13 -11.51 -24.66 -7.84
CA ASP A 13 -11.50 -24.99 -6.41
C ASP A 13 -10.09 -25.41 -5.96
N VAL A 14 -9.41 -26.24 -6.76
CA VAL A 14 -8.10 -26.79 -6.38
C VAL A 14 -6.93 -25.84 -6.64
N GLY A 15 -7.05 -24.91 -7.60
CA GLY A 15 -5.92 -24.11 -8.09
C GLY A 15 -6.07 -22.59 -7.93
N CYS A 16 -7.29 -22.05 -8.02
CA CYS A 16 -7.49 -20.61 -8.20
C CYS A 16 -8.12 -19.91 -7.00
N PHE A 17 -9.13 -20.51 -6.37
CA PHE A 17 -9.89 -19.86 -5.30
C PHE A 17 -9.11 -19.68 -4.00
N SER A 18 -8.22 -20.62 -3.67
CA SER A 18 -7.34 -20.48 -2.50
C SER A 18 -6.37 -19.28 -2.65
N PRO A 19 -5.61 -19.17 -3.77
CA PRO A 19 -4.82 -17.96 -4.05
C PRO A 19 -5.67 -16.68 -4.09
N LEU A 20 -6.87 -16.73 -4.68
CA LEU A 20 -7.78 -15.58 -4.75
C LEU A 20 -8.17 -15.09 -3.35
N LYS A 21 -8.60 -16.00 -2.47
CA LYS A 21 -8.96 -15.69 -1.09
C LYS A 21 -7.79 -15.05 -0.34
N ARG A 22 -6.58 -15.59 -0.52
CA ARG A 22 -5.36 -15.04 0.09
C ARG A 22 -5.03 -13.65 -0.43
N ALA A 23 -5.01 -13.47 -1.75
CA ALA A 23 -4.67 -12.19 -2.37
C ALA A 23 -5.69 -11.10 -2.00
N TYR A 24 -6.98 -11.43 -2.04
CA TYR A 24 -8.03 -10.51 -1.61
C TYR A 24 -7.94 -10.22 -0.11
N GLY A 25 -7.73 -11.23 0.73
CA GLY A 25 -7.53 -11.05 2.18
C GLY A 25 -6.39 -10.08 2.50
N HIS A 26 -5.28 -10.15 1.76
CA HIS A 26 -4.18 -9.20 1.90
C HIS A 26 -4.57 -7.77 1.51
N GLN A 27 -5.36 -7.59 0.45
CA GLN A 27 -5.89 -6.26 0.09
C GLN A 27 -6.80 -5.70 1.20
N VAL A 28 -7.65 -6.54 1.78
CA VAL A 28 -8.50 -6.17 2.93
C VAL A 28 -7.66 -5.79 4.14
N GLU A 29 -6.61 -6.54 4.44
CA GLU A 29 -5.69 -6.23 5.55
C GLU A 29 -5.02 -4.86 5.37
N ILE A 30 -4.52 -4.56 4.17
CA ILE A 30 -3.98 -3.22 3.85
C ILE A 30 -5.07 -2.16 4.03
N CYS A 31 -6.31 -2.42 3.61
CA CYS A 31 -7.43 -1.51 3.85
C CYS A 31 -7.63 -1.23 5.34
N MET A 32 -7.65 -2.28 6.16
CA MET A 32 -7.85 -2.18 7.61
C MET A 32 -6.70 -1.43 8.30
N GLN A 33 -5.45 -1.71 7.94
CA GLN A 33 -4.27 -1.02 8.47
C GLN A 33 -4.29 0.48 8.19
N LEU A 34 -4.84 0.89 7.05
CA LEU A 34 -5.02 2.30 6.71
C LEU A 34 -6.21 2.95 7.45
N GLY A 35 -7.02 2.18 8.18
CA GLY A 35 -8.21 2.65 8.90
C GLY A 35 -9.53 2.48 8.13
N ARG A 36 -9.54 1.75 7.01
CA ARG A 36 -10.78 1.43 6.26
C ARG A 36 -11.42 0.17 6.83
N ASN A 37 -12.27 0.37 7.83
CA ASN A 37 -12.99 -0.71 8.50
C ASN A 37 -14.29 -1.14 7.78
N HIS A 38 -14.68 -0.41 6.73
CA HIS A 38 -15.84 -0.74 5.90
C HIS A 38 -15.43 -0.78 4.43
N ILE A 39 -15.79 -1.87 3.75
CA ILE A 39 -15.54 -2.10 2.33
C ILE A 39 -16.89 -2.06 1.62
N ASP A 40 -17.12 -0.99 0.85
CA ASP A 40 -18.30 -0.90 0.00
C ASP A 40 -18.12 -1.68 -1.32
N LYS A 41 -19.13 -1.66 -2.19
CA LYS A 41 -19.08 -2.37 -3.48
C LYS A 41 -17.94 -1.88 -4.37
N LEU A 42 -17.62 -0.59 -4.34
CA LEU A 42 -16.54 -0.02 -5.16
C LEU A 42 -15.18 -0.40 -4.59
N ASP A 43 -15.04 -0.38 -3.26
CA ASP A 43 -13.85 -0.86 -2.54
C ASP A 43 -13.59 -2.33 -2.84
N PHE A 44 -14.64 -3.16 -2.83
CA PHE A 44 -14.55 -4.57 -3.23
C PHE A 44 -13.99 -4.69 -4.65
N LEU A 45 -14.55 -3.97 -5.62
CA LEU A 45 -14.08 -4.03 -7.00
C LEU A 45 -12.65 -3.52 -7.17
N GLU A 46 -12.25 -2.49 -6.43
CA GLU A 46 -10.89 -1.96 -6.43
C GLU A 46 -9.89 -2.98 -5.89
N ALA A 47 -10.20 -3.64 -4.77
CA ALA A 47 -9.35 -4.68 -4.17
C ALA A 47 -9.38 -6.01 -4.95
N PHE A 48 -10.52 -6.35 -5.54
CA PHE A 48 -10.72 -7.60 -6.26
C PHE A 48 -9.97 -7.64 -7.59
N LYS A 49 -9.84 -6.51 -8.30
CA LYS A 49 -9.10 -6.43 -9.58
C LYS A 49 -7.67 -6.97 -9.48
N PRO A 50 -6.78 -6.44 -8.61
CA PRO A 50 -5.42 -6.97 -8.48
C PRO A 50 -5.40 -8.39 -7.91
N ALA A 51 -6.30 -8.72 -6.97
CA ALA A 51 -6.40 -10.07 -6.42
C ALA A 51 -6.76 -11.12 -7.49
N ARG A 52 -7.71 -10.80 -8.37
CA ARG A 52 -8.11 -11.63 -9.51
C ARG A 52 -6.97 -11.80 -10.50
N ALA A 53 -6.26 -10.72 -10.85
CA ALA A 53 -5.12 -10.79 -11.75
C ALA A 53 -3.99 -11.69 -11.20
N ALA A 54 -3.70 -11.59 -9.91
CA ALA A 54 -2.70 -12.43 -9.26
C ALA A 54 -3.14 -13.91 -9.17
N ALA A 55 -4.42 -14.16 -8.85
CA ALA A 55 -4.92 -15.51 -8.62
C ALA A 55 -5.26 -16.26 -9.91
N LEU A 56 -5.81 -15.60 -10.93
CA LEU A 56 -6.15 -16.19 -12.23
C LEU A 56 -5.01 -16.02 -13.24
N SER A 57 -3.78 -16.29 -12.79
CA SER A 57 -2.62 -16.35 -13.68
C SER A 57 -2.64 -17.65 -14.49
N SER A 58 -2.01 -17.65 -15.67
CA SER A 58 -1.87 -18.85 -16.48
C SER A 58 -1.24 -20.01 -15.71
N SER A 59 -0.26 -19.72 -14.85
CA SER A 59 0.39 -20.71 -13.99
C SER A 59 -0.60 -21.37 -13.01
N ASN A 60 -1.42 -20.58 -12.32
CA ASN A 60 -2.41 -21.12 -11.37
C ASN A 60 -3.51 -21.89 -12.09
N ILE A 61 -3.95 -21.42 -13.26
CA ILE A 61 -4.95 -22.11 -14.09
C ILE A 61 -4.40 -23.46 -14.55
N CYS A 62 -3.24 -23.49 -15.19
CA CYS A 62 -2.59 -24.72 -15.63
C CYS A 62 -2.36 -25.68 -14.46
N SER A 63 -1.87 -25.17 -13.32
CA SER A 63 -1.67 -25.95 -12.12
C SER A 63 -2.98 -26.53 -11.57
N GLY A 64 -4.09 -25.78 -11.64
CA GLY A 64 -5.42 -26.25 -11.25
C GLY A 64 -5.93 -27.38 -12.13
N PHE A 65 -5.80 -27.25 -13.45
CA PHE A 65 -6.17 -28.32 -14.40
C PHE A 65 -5.30 -29.57 -14.23
N ALA A 66 -4.00 -29.36 -14.00
CA ALA A 66 -3.08 -30.44 -13.75
C ALA A 66 -3.40 -31.13 -12.41
N ALA A 67 -3.69 -30.37 -11.35
CA ALA A 67 -4.05 -30.91 -10.04
C ALA A 67 -5.37 -31.69 -10.05
N ALA A 68 -6.33 -31.29 -10.87
CA ALA A 68 -7.58 -32.02 -11.11
C ALA A 68 -7.39 -33.25 -12.01
N GLY A 69 -6.17 -33.55 -12.47
CA GLY A 69 -5.89 -34.70 -13.33
C GLY A 69 -6.45 -34.57 -14.75
N LEU A 70 -6.73 -33.35 -15.21
CA LEU A 70 -7.37 -33.11 -16.50
C LEU A 70 -6.35 -32.81 -17.61
N VAL A 71 -5.32 -32.01 -17.31
CA VAL A 71 -4.33 -31.57 -18.31
C VAL A 71 -2.89 -31.64 -17.75
N PRO A 72 -2.05 -32.59 -18.23
CA PRO A 72 -2.45 -33.77 -19.01
C PRO A 72 -3.36 -34.68 -18.19
N HIS A 73 -4.16 -35.52 -18.88
CA HIS A 73 -5.09 -36.42 -18.20
C HIS A 73 -4.33 -37.45 -17.35
N ASN A 74 -4.63 -37.51 -16.06
CA ASN A 74 -4.02 -38.43 -15.10
C ASN A 74 -4.95 -38.63 -13.88
N SER A 75 -5.71 -39.72 -13.89
CA SER A 75 -6.64 -40.09 -12.82
C SER A 75 -5.95 -40.39 -11.48
N GLU A 76 -4.74 -40.97 -11.50
CA GLU A 76 -3.99 -41.31 -10.29
C GLU A 76 -3.68 -40.08 -9.42
N ARG A 77 -3.55 -38.91 -10.04
CA ARG A 77 -3.30 -37.65 -9.33
C ARG A 77 -4.46 -37.25 -8.40
N VAL A 78 -5.68 -37.69 -8.73
CA VAL A 78 -6.87 -37.52 -7.90
C VAL A 78 -7.07 -38.73 -6.98
N LEU A 79 -6.94 -39.95 -7.51
CA LEU A 79 -7.18 -41.19 -6.75
C LEU A 79 -6.22 -41.37 -5.57
N SER A 80 -4.95 -40.97 -5.72
CA SER A 80 -3.96 -41.00 -4.64
C SER A 80 -4.31 -40.11 -3.45
N ARG A 81 -5.10 -39.04 -3.66
CA ARG A 81 -5.57 -38.15 -2.57
C ARG A 81 -6.73 -38.72 -1.78
N LEU A 82 -7.41 -39.73 -2.32
CA LEU A 82 -8.48 -40.46 -1.63
C LEU A 82 -7.90 -41.54 -0.70
N GLN A 83 -6.62 -41.87 -0.83
CA GLN A 83 -5.93 -42.83 0.05
C GLN A 83 -5.56 -42.14 1.36
N PHE A 84 -6.35 -42.36 2.40
CA PHE A 84 -6.09 -41.84 3.73
C PHE A 84 -4.88 -42.53 4.38
N LYS A 85 -3.81 -41.78 4.64
CA LYS A 85 -2.79 -42.15 5.63
C LYS A 85 -2.96 -41.25 6.85
N LEU A 86 -3.20 -41.84 8.01
CA LEU A 86 -3.20 -41.13 9.29
C LEU A 86 -1.79 -40.54 9.50
N ARG A 87 -1.68 -39.21 9.56
CA ARG A 87 -0.43 -38.51 9.86
C ARG A 87 -0.56 -37.80 11.20
N THR A 88 0.33 -38.11 12.13
CA THR A 88 0.50 -37.41 13.40
C THR A 88 1.34 -36.15 13.18
N PRO A 89 1.01 -34.99 13.79
CA PRO A 89 1.79 -33.76 13.62
C PRO A 89 3.17 -33.88 14.29
N THR A 90 4.21 -33.35 13.64
CA THR A 90 5.55 -33.15 14.22
C THR A 90 5.68 -31.74 14.82
N PRO A 91 6.36 -31.54 15.97
CA PRO A 91 6.47 -30.22 16.60
C PRO A 91 7.39 -29.25 15.83
N PRO A 92 7.18 -27.94 15.92
CA PRO A 92 8.04 -26.94 15.30
C PRO A 92 9.34 -26.71 16.09
N ALA A 93 10.44 -26.46 15.39
CA ALA A 93 11.70 -26.01 15.95
C ALA A 93 11.79 -24.46 15.96
N SER A 94 12.46 -23.90 16.98
CA SER A 94 12.74 -22.47 17.13
C SER A 94 14.12 -22.11 16.55
N GLU A 95 14.22 -20.94 15.92
CA GLU A 95 15.49 -20.38 15.47
C GLU A 95 15.75 -18.99 16.09
N THR A 96 17.01 -18.81 16.47
CA THR A 96 17.61 -17.67 17.18
C THR A 96 18.20 -16.65 16.20
N VAL A 97 18.19 -15.36 16.56
CA VAL A 97 18.73 -14.25 15.73
C VAL A 97 20.08 -13.77 16.28
N ILE A 98 21.07 -13.53 15.39
CA ILE A 98 22.35 -12.85 15.70
C ILE A 98 22.53 -11.60 14.80
N ALA A 99 23.09 -10.53 15.37
CA ALA A 99 23.34 -9.23 14.74
C ALA A 99 24.85 -8.95 14.49
N ALA A 100 25.16 -8.01 13.58
CA ALA A 100 26.51 -7.44 13.40
C ALA A 100 26.51 -5.88 13.34
N ARG A 101 27.61 -5.28 13.84
CA ARG A 101 27.91 -3.84 14.07
C ARG A 101 28.70 -3.19 12.91
N GLN A 102 28.57 -1.86 12.72
CA GLN A 102 29.66 -0.89 12.36
C GLN A 102 29.28 0.58 12.77
N THR A 103 30.28 1.48 12.97
CA THR A 103 30.23 2.88 13.50
C THR A 103 30.47 3.96 12.39
N PRO A 104 30.59 5.28 12.67
CA PRO A 104 29.49 6.22 12.93
C PRO A 104 29.49 7.47 12.01
N LYS A 105 28.31 8.11 11.87
CA LYS A 105 28.10 9.51 11.47
C LYS A 105 26.83 10.01 12.19
N THR A 106 26.74 11.32 12.40
CA THR A 106 25.70 12.04 13.16
C THR A 106 24.27 11.48 12.96
N PRO A 107 23.53 11.12 14.03
CA PRO A 107 22.35 10.28 13.92
C PRO A 107 21.01 10.99 13.69
N TYR A 108 20.36 10.68 12.56
CA TYR A 108 18.98 11.07 12.23
C TYR A 108 17.96 9.93 12.45
N THR A 109 18.43 8.74 12.86
CA THR A 109 17.61 7.52 13.00
C THR A 109 17.91 6.76 14.30
N VAL A 110 16.98 5.90 14.76
CA VAL A 110 17.08 5.24 16.09
C VAL A 110 18.27 4.27 16.20
N ALA A 111 18.62 3.61 15.09
CA ALA A 111 19.83 2.77 15.00
C ALA A 111 21.11 3.55 15.27
N GLN A 112 21.07 4.85 15.04
CA GLN A 112 22.19 5.77 14.99
C GLN A 112 22.35 6.40 16.40
N LEU A 113 21.25 6.66 17.11
CA LEU A 113 21.19 7.00 18.55
C LEU A 113 21.65 5.86 19.47
N ALA A 114 21.29 4.61 19.17
CA ALA A 114 21.76 3.43 19.93
C ALA A 114 23.30 3.26 19.90
N ARG A 115 23.94 3.71 18.81
CA ARG A 115 25.40 3.63 18.61
C ARG A 115 26.15 4.72 19.37
N GLU A 116 25.61 5.94 19.46
CA GLU A 116 26.21 7.01 20.26
C GLU A 116 26.15 6.70 21.76
N TYR A 117 25.03 6.19 22.22
CA TYR A 117 24.83 5.80 23.60
C TYR A 117 25.83 4.75 24.12
N THR A 118 26.14 3.74 23.30
CA THR A 118 27.14 2.71 23.65
C THR A 118 28.56 3.25 23.65
N THR A 119 28.84 4.26 22.83
CA THR A 119 30.14 4.95 22.79
C THR A 119 30.36 5.81 24.03
N ILE A 120 29.33 6.55 24.47
CA ILE A 120 29.39 7.34 25.70
C ILE A 120 29.51 6.44 26.93
N LYS A 121 28.82 5.29 26.94
CA LYS A 121 28.95 4.27 27.99
C LYS A 121 30.38 3.77 28.15
N GLY A 122 31.06 3.44 27.05
CA GLY A 122 32.46 2.97 27.09
C GLY A 122 33.46 4.06 27.50
N LEU A 123 33.19 5.34 27.21
CA LEU A 123 34.01 6.46 27.66
C LEU A 123 33.84 6.73 29.17
N LEU A 124 32.64 6.54 29.70
CA LEU A 124 32.37 6.61 31.14
C LEU A 124 33.06 5.46 31.90
N GLU A 125 32.99 4.24 31.38
CA GLU A 125 33.65 3.05 31.93
C GLU A 125 35.20 3.19 31.96
N ARG A 126 35.81 3.92 31.02
CA ARG A 126 37.27 4.18 31.00
C ARG A 126 37.73 5.28 31.96
N ARG A 127 36.84 6.19 32.38
CA ARG A 127 37.19 7.37 33.19
C ARG A 127 37.05 7.14 34.69
N SER A 128 36.34 6.10 35.12
CA SER A 128 36.11 5.80 36.54
C SER A 128 36.20 4.31 36.83
N LYS A 129 37.16 3.89 37.69
CA LYS A 129 37.23 2.54 38.27
C LYS A 129 36.19 2.32 39.39
N SER A 130 35.02 2.94 39.28
CA SER A 130 33.97 2.95 40.31
C SER A 130 32.63 2.53 39.72
N PRO A 131 31.72 1.92 40.50
CA PRO A 131 30.48 1.36 39.98
C PRO A 131 29.56 2.44 39.38
N LEU A 132 28.71 2.02 38.43
CA LEU A 132 27.75 2.82 37.65
C LEU A 132 27.27 4.11 38.37
N SER A 133 27.73 5.26 37.89
CA SER A 133 27.31 6.57 38.41
C SER A 133 25.81 6.82 38.15
N PRO A 134 25.06 7.43 39.08
CA PRO A 134 23.69 7.89 38.86
C PRO A 134 23.52 8.72 37.58
N THR A 135 24.56 9.44 37.17
CA THR A 135 24.63 10.24 35.94
C THR A 135 24.63 9.37 34.68
N GLU A 136 25.33 8.23 34.69
CA GLU A 136 25.33 7.29 33.58
C GLU A 136 23.93 6.69 33.40
N GLN A 137 23.29 6.28 34.51
CA GLN A 137 21.92 5.73 34.50
C GLN A 137 20.89 6.76 34.02
N ALA A 138 21.01 8.02 34.44
CA ALA A 138 20.18 9.12 33.94
C ALA A 138 20.34 9.31 32.42
N LEU A 139 21.58 9.26 31.90
CA LEU A 139 21.85 9.35 30.47
C LEU A 139 21.22 8.18 29.69
N LYS A 140 21.28 6.94 30.22
CA LYS A 140 20.60 5.78 29.61
C LYS A 140 19.11 6.02 29.43
N ARG A 141 18.47 6.59 30.45
CA ARG A 141 17.03 6.87 30.46
C ARG A 141 16.66 7.97 29.45
N VAL A 142 17.47 9.04 29.38
CA VAL A 142 17.27 10.13 28.41
C VAL A 142 17.38 9.59 26.98
N VAL A 143 18.43 8.83 26.67
CA VAL A 143 18.60 8.20 25.35
C VAL A 143 17.42 7.32 25.00
N LYS A 144 16.99 6.44 25.93
CA LYS A 144 15.82 5.58 25.71
C LYS A 144 14.56 6.40 25.43
N GLY A 145 14.36 7.50 26.17
CA GLY A 145 13.26 8.44 25.95
C GLY A 145 13.30 9.04 24.54
N CYS A 146 14.47 9.49 24.07
CA CYS A 146 14.66 10.00 22.73
C CYS A 146 14.40 8.93 21.65
N GLN A 147 14.86 7.69 21.84
CA GLN A 147 14.60 6.57 20.92
C GLN A 147 13.10 6.32 20.77
N MET A 148 12.39 6.26 21.89
CA MET A 148 10.93 6.08 21.90
C MET A 148 10.23 7.25 21.20
N ALA A 149 10.63 8.49 21.50
CA ALA A 149 10.05 9.68 20.87
C ALA A 149 10.27 9.69 19.34
N MET A 150 11.46 9.32 18.87
CA MET A 150 11.78 9.25 17.44
C MET A 150 11.00 8.14 16.72
N HIS A 151 10.92 6.95 17.31
CA HIS A 151 10.09 5.87 16.76
C HIS A 151 8.62 6.30 16.68
N ASN A 152 8.10 6.86 17.77
CA ASN A 152 6.74 7.35 17.82
C ASN A 152 6.52 8.45 16.77
N ALA A 153 7.45 9.39 16.60
CA ALA A 153 7.35 10.43 15.58
C ALA A 153 7.31 9.86 14.15
N ALA A 154 8.11 8.83 13.87
CA ALA A 154 8.10 8.16 12.55
C ALA A 154 6.79 7.42 12.30
N LEU A 155 6.29 6.68 13.29
CA LEU A 155 5.00 6.00 13.21
C LEU A 155 3.86 7.01 13.03
N LEU A 156 3.83 8.07 13.83
CA LEU A 156 2.84 9.15 13.72
C LEU A 156 2.91 9.85 12.36
N ALA A 157 4.11 10.09 11.82
CA ALA A 157 4.26 10.70 10.50
C ALA A 157 3.67 9.80 9.39
N SER A 158 3.88 8.49 9.47
CA SER A 158 3.26 7.52 8.56
C SER A 158 1.74 7.53 8.70
N GLU A 159 1.24 7.43 9.93
CA GLU A 159 -0.19 7.41 10.22
C GLU A 159 -0.88 8.71 9.78
N ILE A 160 -0.29 9.87 10.02
CA ILE A 160 -0.80 11.17 9.53
C ILE A 160 -0.87 11.20 8.01
N LYS A 161 0.14 10.68 7.32
CA LYS A 161 0.14 10.60 5.84
C LYS A 161 -1.01 9.72 5.35
N ASP A 162 -1.18 8.56 5.96
CA ASP A 162 -2.21 7.59 5.60
C ASP A 162 -3.62 8.15 5.88
N LEU A 163 -3.83 8.75 7.06
CA LEU A 163 -5.06 9.43 7.44
C LEU A 163 -5.42 10.57 6.47
N ARG A 164 -4.44 11.38 6.06
CA ARG A 164 -4.65 12.44 5.07
C ARG A 164 -5.06 11.89 3.71
N ALA A 165 -4.39 10.83 3.23
CA ALA A 165 -4.73 10.18 1.97
C ALA A 165 -6.15 9.58 2.01
N MET A 166 -6.51 8.94 3.13
CA MET A 166 -7.85 8.41 3.33
C MET A 166 -8.93 9.49 3.36
N ASN A 167 -8.71 10.57 4.13
CA ASN A 167 -9.66 11.68 4.19
C ASN A 167 -9.88 12.31 2.82
N ALA A 168 -8.81 12.49 2.04
CA ALA A 168 -8.93 12.97 0.66
C ALA A 168 -9.76 12.02 -0.22
N ARG A 169 -9.53 10.70 -0.12
CA ARG A 169 -10.32 9.69 -0.83
C ARG A 169 -11.79 9.69 -0.42
N GLN A 170 -12.08 9.74 0.88
CA GLN A 170 -13.45 9.76 1.38
C GLN A 170 -14.18 11.04 0.97
N LYS A 171 -13.49 12.18 0.99
CA LYS A 171 -14.01 13.44 0.47
C LYS A 171 -14.38 13.32 -1.02
N ARG A 172 -13.47 12.79 -1.85
CA ARG A 172 -13.75 12.51 -3.27
C ARG A 172 -14.96 11.59 -3.45
N LYS A 173 -15.09 10.52 -2.65
CA LYS A 173 -16.24 9.62 -2.70
C LYS A 173 -17.56 10.32 -2.34
N ARG A 174 -17.54 11.24 -1.37
CA ARG A 174 -18.73 12.02 -0.96
C ARG A 174 -19.12 13.07 -2.00
N GLU A 175 -18.13 13.67 -2.65
CA GLU A 175 -18.33 14.67 -3.71
C GLU A 175 -18.68 14.04 -5.07
N ALA A 176 -18.39 12.75 -5.27
CA ALA A 176 -18.67 12.05 -6.51
C ALA A 176 -20.20 12.01 -6.78
N PRO A 177 -20.66 12.52 -7.93
CA PRO A 177 -22.07 12.52 -8.27
C PRO A 177 -22.57 11.07 -8.45
N ARG A 178 -23.73 10.78 -7.87
CA ARG A 178 -24.43 9.52 -8.12
C ARG A 178 -25.33 9.70 -9.33
N SER A 179 -24.96 9.10 -10.47
CA SER A 179 -25.83 9.04 -11.64
C SER A 179 -26.55 7.70 -11.69
N TYR A 180 -27.86 7.74 -11.96
CA TYR A 180 -28.62 6.53 -12.25
C TYR A 180 -28.23 6.03 -13.64
N ILE A 181 -27.87 4.74 -13.73
CA ILE A 181 -27.33 4.16 -14.96
C ILE A 181 -28.45 3.65 -15.87
N ALA A 182 -29.55 3.13 -15.34
CA ALA A 182 -30.60 2.63 -16.23
C ALA A 182 -31.49 3.79 -16.75
N SER A 183 -31.85 3.77 -18.02
CA SER A 183 -32.89 4.66 -18.57
C SER A 183 -34.22 3.92 -18.75
N GLY A 184 -34.40 2.80 -18.02
CA GLY A 184 -35.39 1.75 -18.31
C GLY A 184 -34.83 0.70 -19.28
N GLY A 185 -35.31 -0.54 -19.19
CA GLY A 185 -34.87 -1.65 -20.07
C GLY A 185 -33.54 -2.33 -19.66
N VAL A 186 -33.08 -3.27 -20.50
CA VAL A 186 -31.81 -4.02 -20.32
C VAL A 186 -30.67 -3.18 -20.89
N LEU A 187 -29.68 -2.82 -20.07
CA LEU A 187 -28.47 -2.14 -20.52
C LEU A 187 -27.62 -3.12 -21.36
N THR A 188 -27.35 -2.79 -22.61
CA THR A 188 -26.52 -3.64 -23.47
C THR A 188 -25.02 -3.47 -23.16
N ALA A 189 -24.21 -4.47 -23.51
CA ALA A 189 -22.77 -4.40 -23.30
C ALA A 189 -22.12 -3.22 -24.05
N GLU A 190 -22.61 -2.91 -25.25
CA GLU A 190 -22.13 -1.81 -26.10
C GLU A 190 -22.43 -0.45 -25.46
N GLU A 191 -23.67 -0.25 -24.99
CA GLU A 191 -24.06 0.96 -24.26
C GLU A 191 -23.22 1.15 -22.99
N GLY A 192 -22.95 0.06 -22.27
CA GLY A 192 -22.06 0.07 -21.12
C GLY A 192 -20.63 0.51 -21.47
N GLN A 193 -20.05 -0.04 -22.53
CA GLN A 193 -18.70 0.31 -22.99
C GLN A 193 -18.59 1.76 -23.45
N GLU A 194 -19.57 2.25 -24.20
CA GLU A 194 -19.60 3.63 -24.69
C GLU A 194 -19.64 4.64 -23.52
N ARG A 195 -20.44 4.36 -22.49
CA ARG A 195 -20.49 5.20 -21.29
C ARG A 195 -19.17 5.20 -20.52
N VAL A 196 -18.48 4.06 -20.44
CA VAL A 196 -17.13 3.98 -19.83
C VAL A 196 -16.13 4.80 -20.63
N LYS A 197 -16.18 4.76 -21.97
CA LYS A 197 -15.33 5.59 -22.82
C LYS A 197 -15.57 7.08 -22.57
N ARG A 198 -16.84 7.51 -22.55
CA ARG A 198 -17.21 8.92 -22.26
C ARG A 198 -16.73 9.37 -20.88
N ALA A 199 -16.87 8.52 -19.86
CA ALA A 199 -16.38 8.81 -18.51
C ALA A 199 -14.85 8.98 -18.48
N ARG A 200 -14.10 8.11 -19.17
CA ARG A 200 -12.63 8.22 -19.28
C ARG A 200 -12.19 9.51 -19.98
N ILE A 201 -12.84 9.86 -21.08
CA ILE A 201 -12.57 11.11 -21.82
C ILE A 201 -12.83 12.33 -20.92
N ALA A 202 -13.92 12.30 -20.15
CA ALA A 202 -14.23 13.37 -19.20
C ALA A 202 -13.17 13.47 -18.07
N ASP A 203 -12.71 12.34 -17.53
CA ASP A 203 -11.65 12.30 -16.51
C ASP A 203 -10.31 12.83 -17.05
N GLU A 204 -9.92 12.43 -18.27
CA GLU A 204 -8.71 12.95 -18.94
C GLU A 204 -8.79 14.46 -19.15
N ALA A 205 -9.94 14.97 -19.61
CA ALA A 205 -10.15 16.41 -19.78
C ALA A 205 -10.10 17.21 -18.46
N VAL A 206 -10.45 16.59 -17.32
CA VAL A 206 -10.31 17.21 -15.99
C VAL A 206 -8.84 17.23 -15.56
N LEU A 207 -8.09 16.15 -15.79
CA LEU A 207 -6.66 16.07 -15.48
C LEU A 207 -5.84 17.11 -16.26
N ASP A 208 -6.15 17.31 -17.55
CA ASP A 208 -5.51 18.33 -18.38
C ASP A 208 -5.77 19.75 -17.85
N LYS A 209 -6.99 20.04 -17.37
CA LYS A 209 -7.32 21.34 -16.75
C LYS A 209 -6.61 21.57 -15.42
N VAL A 210 -6.41 20.53 -14.62
CA VAL A 210 -5.66 20.60 -13.36
C VAL A 210 -4.17 20.81 -13.63
N SER A 211 -3.61 20.13 -14.63
CA SER A 211 -2.23 20.32 -15.08
C SER A 211 -2.02 21.75 -15.61
N ALA A 212 -2.92 22.25 -16.47
CA ALA A 212 -2.88 23.62 -16.98
C ALA A 212 -2.93 24.69 -15.85
N ARG A 213 -3.68 24.43 -14.76
CA ARG A 213 -3.70 25.32 -13.58
C ARG A 213 -2.44 25.24 -12.73
N ALA A 214 -1.78 24.08 -12.66
CA ALA A 214 -0.57 23.90 -11.86
C ALA A 214 0.67 24.57 -12.48
N PHE A 215 0.67 24.79 -13.80
CA PHE A 215 1.78 25.42 -14.55
C PHE A 215 1.50 26.87 -15.00
N GLY A 216 0.35 27.44 -14.66
CA GLY A 216 0.02 28.83 -14.98
C GLY A 216 0.77 29.81 -14.07
N ARG A 217 1.97 30.24 -14.46
CA ARG A 217 2.60 31.41 -13.85
C ARG A 217 1.67 32.61 -14.05
N ALA A 218 1.34 33.33 -12.98
CA ALA A 218 0.49 34.52 -13.07
C ALA A 218 1.02 35.43 -14.20
N PRO A 219 0.16 35.91 -15.12
CA PRO A 219 0.62 36.70 -16.25
C PRO A 219 1.41 37.91 -15.76
N SER A 220 2.56 38.17 -16.36
CA SER A 220 3.47 39.21 -15.90
C SER A 220 2.81 40.58 -16.06
N ARG A 221 2.71 41.32 -14.95
CA ARG A 221 2.21 42.70 -14.94
C ARG A 221 3.37 43.68 -15.03
N CYS A 222 3.14 44.82 -15.69
CA CYS A 222 4.03 45.96 -15.64
C CYS A 222 4.24 46.38 -14.18
N SER A 223 5.50 46.44 -13.70
CA SER A 223 5.78 46.82 -12.32
C SER A 223 5.53 48.30 -12.01
N MET A 224 5.29 49.13 -13.03
CA MET A 224 5.05 50.58 -12.88
C MET A 224 3.55 50.93 -12.84
N CYS A 225 2.72 50.29 -13.68
CA CYS A 225 1.29 50.60 -13.80
C CYS A 225 0.36 49.39 -13.63
N SER A 226 0.90 48.21 -13.29
CA SER A 226 0.17 46.96 -13.10
C SER A 226 -0.63 46.43 -14.31
N SER A 227 -0.44 47.03 -15.49
CA SER A 227 -1.03 46.56 -16.77
C SER A 227 -0.49 45.19 -17.17
N LEU A 228 -1.33 44.38 -17.81
CA LEU A 228 -0.96 43.06 -18.35
C LEU A 228 -0.45 43.12 -19.80
N GLU A 229 -0.56 44.27 -20.45
CA GLU A 229 -0.33 44.42 -21.89
C GLU A 229 1.14 44.74 -22.24
N HIS A 230 1.91 45.21 -21.26
CA HIS A 230 3.28 45.66 -21.48
C HIS A 230 4.14 45.47 -20.23
N ASN A 231 5.46 45.60 -20.37
CA ASN A 231 6.42 45.51 -19.26
C ASN A 231 6.95 46.90 -18.86
N ALA A 232 7.64 46.98 -17.72
CA ALA A 232 8.13 48.25 -17.16
C ALA A 232 9.08 49.03 -18.09
N ARG A 233 9.74 48.39 -19.05
CA ARG A 233 10.71 49.06 -19.94
C ARG A 233 10.03 49.92 -21.00
N VAL A 234 8.84 49.52 -21.43
CA VAL A 234 8.01 50.18 -22.44
C VAL A 234 6.76 50.82 -21.82
N CYS A 235 6.77 51.02 -20.50
CA CYS A 235 5.64 51.58 -19.79
C CYS A 235 5.43 53.06 -20.15
N PRO A 236 4.23 53.48 -20.56
CA PRO A 236 3.95 54.89 -20.89
C PRO A 236 4.15 55.85 -19.70
N THR A 237 4.06 55.34 -18.47
CA THR A 237 4.30 56.12 -17.25
C THR A 237 5.76 56.08 -16.78
N ARG A 238 6.67 55.52 -17.57
CA ARG A 238 8.10 55.52 -17.27
C ARG A 238 8.66 56.92 -17.53
N VAL A 239 8.86 57.69 -16.47
CA VAL A 239 9.60 58.96 -16.53
C VAL A 239 11.09 58.63 -16.70
N ILE A 240 11.73 59.24 -17.70
CA ILE A 240 13.16 59.10 -18.04
C ILE A 240 14.00 59.86 -17.02
#